data_AF-A0A963WD48-F1
#
_entry.id   AF-A0A963WD48-F1
#
_cell.length_a   1.000
_cell.length_b   1.000
_cell.length_c   1.000
_cell.angle_alpha   90.00
_cell.angle_beta   90.00
_cell.angle_gamma   90.00
#
_symmetry.space_group_name_H-M   'P 1'
#
loop_
_entity.id
_entity.type
_entity.pdbx_description
1 polymer ?
#
loop_
_entity_poly.entity_id
_entity_poly.type
_entity_poly.pdbx_seq_one_letter_code
_entity_poly.pdbx_strand_id
1 'polypeptide(L)' 'MSLITRCPACATMFKLVPDQLRISAGWVRCGQCGVVFDASAQMLSYAEAA' A
#
# COMPACT_ATOMS: atom_id res chain seq x y z
N MET A 1 7.19 2.83 -12.22
CA MET A 1 7.73 2.20 -11.00
C MET A 1 6.58 1.55 -10.25
N SER A 2 6.71 0.28 -9.90
CA SER A 2 5.65 -0.48 -9.22
C SER A 2 5.90 -0.42 -7.72
N LEU A 3 4.91 -0.01 -6.93
CA LEU A 3 5.02 0.01 -5.48
C LEU A 3 4.44 -1.31 -4.92
N ILE A 4 5.02 -1.91 -3.89
CA ILE A 4 4.49 -3.13 -3.27
C ILE A 4 4.06 -2.79 -1.84
N THR A 5 2.84 -3.19 -1.46
CA THR A 5 2.34 -3.08 -0.09
C THR A 5 1.92 -4.45 0.44
N ARG A 6 1.84 -4.56 1.77
CA ARG A 6 1.35 -5.73 2.49
C ARG A 6 0.13 -5.34 3.30
N CYS A 7 -0.95 -6.10 3.16
CA CYS A 7 -2.14 -5.91 3.98
C CYS A 7 -1.86 -6.27 5.45
N PRO A 8 -2.16 -5.39 6.43
CA PRO A 8 -1.95 -5.67 7.85
C PRO A 8 -2.91 -6.72 8.42
N ALA A 9 -4.08 -6.93 7.80
CA ALA A 9 -5.08 -7.88 8.30
C ALA A 9 -4.84 -9.32 7.83
N CYS A 10 -4.49 -9.51 6.55
CA CYS A 10 -4.38 -10.84 5.94
C CYS A 10 -2.98 -11.15 5.39
N ALA A 11 -2.01 -10.26 5.60
CA ALA A 11 -0.63 -10.37 5.13
C ALA A 11 -0.46 -10.50 3.60
N THR A 12 -1.52 -10.32 2.80
CA THR A 12 -1.43 -10.39 1.33
C THR A 12 -0.58 -9.25 0.79
N MET A 13 0.41 -9.59 -0.03
CA MET A 13 1.25 -8.65 -0.74
C MET A 13 0.70 -8.41 -2.14
N PHE A 14 0.64 -7.16 -2.58
CA PHE A 14 0.15 -6.82 -3.91
C PHE A 14 0.85 -5.57 -4.46
N LYS A 15 0.89 -5.48 -5.78
CA LYS A 15 1.45 -4.31 -6.49
C LYS A 15 0.40 -3.21 -6.55
N LEU A 16 0.82 -2.02 -6.16
CA LEU A 16 0.08 -0.78 -6.29
C LEU A 16 0.61 0.01 -7.48
N VAL A 17 -0.33 0.60 -8.20
CA VAL A 17 -0.04 1.58 -9.23
C VAL A 17 -0.01 2.95 -8.52
N PRO A 18 1.12 3.68 -8.53
CA PRO A 18 1.26 4.94 -7.79
C PRO A 18 0.23 6.01 -8.20
N ASP A 19 -0.25 5.94 -9.45
CA ASP A 19 -1.29 6.82 -9.96
C ASP A 19 -2.62 6.68 -9.19
N GLN A 20 -2.98 5.44 -8.80
CA GLN A 20 -4.17 5.14 -8.01
C GLN A 20 -4.03 5.57 -6.54
N LEU A 21 -2.80 5.55 -6.01
CA LEU A 21 -2.54 6.04 -4.65
C LEU A 21 -2.72 7.54 -4.52
N ARG A 22 -2.31 8.28 -5.55
CA ARG A 22 -2.37 9.75 -5.53
C ARG A 22 -3.81 10.26 -5.52
N ILE A 23 -4.73 9.54 -6.17
CA ILE A 23 -6.17 9.83 -6.15
C ILE A 23 -6.77 9.48 -4.77
N SER A 24 -6.31 8.40 -4.15
CA SER A 24 -6.86 7.88 -2.89
C SER A 24 -6.19 8.46 -1.64
N ALA A 25 -5.34 9.49 -1.77
CA ALA A 25 -4.56 10.06 -0.68
C ALA A 25 -3.81 9.02 0.17
N GLY A 26 -3.33 7.93 -0.45
CA GLY A 26 -2.61 6.85 0.24
C GLY A 26 -3.48 5.70 0.76
N TRP A 27 -4.80 5.79 0.71
CA TRP A 27 -5.70 4.71 1.13
C TRP A 27 -5.84 3.63 0.07
N VAL A 28 -5.84 2.36 0.50
CA VAL A 28 -6.01 1.20 -0.37
C VAL A 28 -6.96 0.20 0.24
N ARG A 29 -7.69 -0.51 -0.63
CA ARG A 29 -8.53 -1.64 -0.23
C ARG A 29 -7.83 -2.94 -0.61
N CYS A 30 -7.69 -3.85 0.35
CA CYS A 30 -7.14 -5.17 0.06
C CYS A 30 -8.11 -5.96 -0.83
N GLY A 31 -7.65 -6.44 -1.99
CA GLY A 31 -8.45 -7.29 -2.87
C GLY A 31 -8.80 -8.68 -2.28
N GLN A 32 -8.08 -9.12 -1.24
CA GLN A 32 -8.26 -10.44 -0.63
C GLN A 32 -9.27 -10.42 0.53
N CYS A 33 -9.10 -9.52 1.50
CA CYS A 33 -9.96 -9.44 2.68
C CYS A 33 -10.88 -8.22 2.69
N GLY A 34 -10.73 -7.30 1.74
CA GLY A 34 -11.56 -6.11 1.63
C GLY A 34 -11.27 -5.00 2.65
N VAL A 35 -10.30 -5.19 3.56
CA VAL A 35 -9.93 -4.16 4.56
C VAL A 35 -9.36 -2.93 3.86
N VAL A 36 -9.76 -1.75 4.34
CA VAL A 36 -9.24 -0.47 3.87
C VAL A 36 -8.17 0.00 4.85
N PHE A 37 -6.99 0.33 4.35
CA PHE A 37 -5.85 0.75 5.15
C PHE A 37 -5.01 1.80 4.42
N ASP A 38 -4.20 2.55 5.16
CA ASP A 38 -3.26 3.49 4.58
C ASP A 38 -2.01 2.73 4.08
N ALA A 39 -1.85 2.67 2.77
CA ALA A 39 -0.69 2.05 2.14
C ALA A 39 0.59 2.83 2.39
N SER A 40 0.54 4.16 2.54
CA SER A 40 1.72 5.00 2.78
C SER A 40 2.33 4.73 4.15
N ALA A 41 1.50 4.51 5.16
CA ALA A 41 1.93 4.10 6.50
C ALA A 41 2.45 2.65 6.55
N GLN A 42 2.10 1.82 5.56
CA GLN A 42 2.52 0.43 5.44
C GLN A 42 3.48 0.20 4.26
N MET A 43 4.00 1.28 3.66
CA MET A 43 5.08 1.16 2.69
C MET A 43 6.29 0.66 3.45
N LEU A 44 6.84 -0.47 3.00
CA LEU A 44 8.17 -0.89 3.41
C LEU A 44 9.15 0.09 2.77
N SER A 45 9.30 1.25 3.39
CA SER A 45 10.40 2.17 3.12
C SER A 45 11.67 1.45 3.56
N TYR A 46 12.51 1.05 2.60
CA TYR A 46 13.93 1.12 2.89
C TYR A 46 14.20 2.60 3.09
N ALA A 47 14.30 3.01 4.35
CA ALA A 47 14.54 4.39 4.71
C ALA A 47 15.95 4.76 4.26
N GLU A 48 16.09 5.26 3.03
CA GLU A 48 17.17 6.18 2.71
C GLU A 48 16.69 7.59 3.09
N ALA A 49 16.97 7.88 4.36
CA ALA A 49 17.60 9.10 4.87
C ALA A 49 17.23 10.45 4.23
N ALA A 50 16.59 11.30 5.05
CA ALA A 50 16.96 12.70 5.27
C ALA A 50 16.33 13.21 6.57
#